data_AF-A0A2L0PM96-F1
#
_entry.id   AF-A0A2L0PM96-F1
#
_cell.length_a   1.000
_cell.length_b   1.000
_cell.length_c   1.000
_cell.angle_alpha   90.00
_cell.angle_beta   90.00
_cell.angle_gamma   90.00
#
_symmetry.space_group_name_H-M   'P 1'
#
loop_
_entity.id
_entity.type
_entity.pdbx_description
1 polymer ?
#
loop_
_entity_poly.entity_id
_entity_poly.type
_entity_poly.pdbx_seq_one_letter_code
_entity_poly.pdbx_strand_id
1 'polypeptide(L)'
;MTVIHEDNNAVTATHLSEDNPGHDYQIDFGDSSHEISFQNGPVKEHGVNGITSEALLAILIHRTEVLNSNFPCAENEAALDGLNQALNAFESRTQNRIDRGVEGENKL
;
A
#
# COMPACT_ATOMS: atom_id res chain seq x y z
N MET A 1 7.95 6.13 17.01
CA MET A 1 7.31 6.79 15.85
C MET A 1 8.38 7.43 14.98
N THR A 2 8.36 7.16 13.69
CA THR A 2 9.40 7.62 12.74
C THR A 2 8.75 8.24 11.51
N VAL A 3 9.06 9.50 11.20
CA VAL A 3 8.61 10.13 9.95
C VAL A 3 9.35 9.49 8.78
N ILE A 4 8.61 8.97 7.81
CA ILE A 4 9.15 8.27 6.63
C ILE A 4 9.00 9.10 5.35
N HIS A 5 8.11 10.10 5.35
CA HIS A 5 7.92 11.01 4.23
C HIS A 5 7.34 12.34 4.71
N GLU A 6 7.74 13.42 4.06
CA GLU A 6 7.12 14.74 4.14
C GLU A 6 7.17 15.36 2.74
N ASP A 7 6.03 15.81 2.24
CA ASP A 7 5.92 16.45 0.94
C ASP A 7 5.96 17.99 1.04
N ASN A 8 6.02 18.67 -0.11
CA ASN A 8 6.04 20.13 -0.15
C ASN A 8 4.72 20.79 0.30
N ASN A 9 3.66 20.00 0.53
CA ASN A 9 2.37 20.46 1.01
C ASN A 9 2.20 20.26 2.52
N ALA A 10 3.29 19.91 3.23
CA ALA A 10 3.29 19.57 4.65
C ALA A 10 2.39 18.37 5.00
N VAL A 11 2.20 17.45 4.04
CA VAL A 11 1.64 16.13 4.32
C VAL A 11 2.76 15.22 4.77
N THR A 12 2.63 14.64 5.96
CA THR A 12 3.63 13.71 6.51
C THR A 12 3.08 12.30 6.57
N ALA A 13 3.95 11.32 6.36
CA ALA A 13 3.67 9.92 6.68
C ALA A 13 4.59 9.49 7.82
N THR A 14 3.99 8.99 8.90
CA THR A 14 4.69 8.58 10.11
C THR A 14 4.41 7.10 10.39
N HIS A 15 5.45 6.32 10.60
CA HIS A 15 5.34 4.95 11.08
C HIS A 15 5.16 4.94 12.60
N LEU A 16 4.15 4.24 13.11
CA LEU A 16 3.69 4.37 14.49
C LEU A 16 4.40 3.44 15.48
N SER A 17 4.71 2.19 15.09
CA SER A 17 5.10 1.13 16.04
C SER A 17 6.48 0.55 15.77
N GLU A 18 7.36 0.54 16.78
CA GLU A 18 8.63 -0.22 16.70
C GLU A 18 8.45 -1.71 16.97
N ASP A 19 7.42 -2.08 17.75
CA ASP A 19 7.13 -3.45 18.14
C ASP A 19 6.45 -4.25 17.01
N ASN A 20 5.77 -3.56 16.10
CA ASN A 20 5.07 -4.15 14.96
C ASN A 20 5.39 -3.37 13.67
N PRO A 21 6.66 -3.41 13.21
CA PRO A 21 7.09 -2.58 12.12
C PRO A 21 6.44 -3.00 10.80
N GLY A 22 6.00 -2.02 10.00
CA GLY A 22 5.41 -2.26 8.69
C GLY A 22 3.88 -2.36 8.68
N HIS A 23 3.22 -2.15 9.82
CA HIS A 23 1.77 -2.37 9.93
C HIS A 23 0.96 -1.12 10.23
N ASP A 24 1.46 -0.20 11.05
CA ASP A 24 0.67 0.93 11.54
C ASP A 24 1.34 2.26 11.16
N TYR A 25 0.58 3.10 10.46
CA TYR A 25 1.01 4.40 9.95
C TYR A 25 -0.03 5.48 10.21
N GLN A 26 0.42 6.73 10.27
CA GLN A 26 -0.42 7.92 10.33
C GLN A 26 -0.02 8.88 9.21
N ILE A 27 -1.03 9.42 8.54
CA ILE A 27 -0.88 10.51 7.59
C ILE A 27 -1.44 11.78 8.21
N ASP A 28 -0.60 12.78 8.42
CA ASP A 28 -1.02 14.09 8.92
C ASP A 28 -1.14 15.10 7.76
N PHE A 29 -2.20 15.90 7.76
CA PHE A 29 -2.43 16.95 6.78
C PHE A 29 -3.29 18.08 7.38
N GLY A 30 -2.76 19.30 7.36
CA GLY A 30 -3.39 20.43 8.06
C GLY A 30 -3.59 20.11 9.55
N ASP A 31 -4.80 20.32 10.06
CA ASP A 31 -5.17 19.99 11.45
C ASP A 31 -5.81 18.59 11.59
N SER A 32 -5.68 17.73 10.58
CA SER A 32 -6.32 16.41 10.51
C SER A 32 -5.30 15.29 10.33
N SER A 33 -5.67 14.08 10.74
CA SER A 33 -4.87 12.88 10.54
C SER A 33 -5.73 11.69 10.13
N HIS A 34 -5.13 10.74 9.43
CA HIS A 34 -5.72 9.44 9.11
C HIS A 34 -4.76 8.33 9.47
N GLU A 35 -5.26 7.31 10.18
CA GLU A 35 -4.52 6.10 10.46
C GLU A 35 -4.68 5.09 9.32
N ILE A 36 -3.59 4.38 9.05
CA ILE A 36 -3.48 3.33 8.03
C ILE A 36 -2.91 2.09 8.73
N SER A 37 -3.76 1.08 8.94
CA SER A 37 -3.36 -0.21 9.51
C SER A 37 -3.43 -1.31 8.45
N PHE A 38 -2.27 -1.86 8.12
CA PHE A 38 -2.12 -2.99 7.21
C PHE A 38 -2.51 -4.30 7.89
N GLN A 39 -2.97 -5.25 7.06
CA GLN A 39 -3.24 -6.62 7.45
C GLN A 39 -2.06 -7.16 8.27
N ASN A 40 -2.36 -7.61 9.48
CA ASN A 40 -1.39 -8.18 10.40
C ASN A 40 -1.60 -9.69 10.54
N GLY A 41 -0.60 -10.45 10.12
CA GLY A 41 -0.63 -11.89 10.10
C GLY A 41 -1.45 -12.50 8.94
N PRO A 42 -1.34 -13.83 8.73
CA PRO A 42 -1.98 -14.51 7.61
C PRO A 42 -3.51 -14.50 7.69
N VAL A 43 -4.18 -14.21 6.58
CA VAL A 43 -5.65 -14.05 6.53
C VAL A 43 -6.41 -15.31 6.94
N LYS A 44 -5.91 -16.52 6.66
CA LYS A 44 -6.61 -17.75 7.08
C LYS A 44 -6.57 -17.99 8.59
N GLU A 45 -5.60 -17.41 9.27
CA GLU A 45 -5.42 -17.55 10.72
C GLU A 45 -6.11 -16.42 11.48
N HIS A 46 -6.02 -15.18 10.97
CA HIS A 46 -6.48 -13.97 11.67
C HIS A 46 -7.73 -13.32 11.05
N GLY A 47 -8.21 -13.83 9.92
CA GLY A 47 -9.20 -13.13 9.10
C GLY A 47 -8.64 -11.86 8.46
N VAL A 48 -9.53 -11.07 7.86
CA VAL A 48 -9.20 -9.73 7.36
C VAL A 48 -9.25 -8.75 8.53
N ASN A 49 -8.12 -8.12 8.85
CA ASN A 49 -7.97 -7.22 9.98
C ASN A 49 -7.27 -5.88 9.64
N GLY A 50 -6.93 -5.66 8.37
CA GLY A 50 -6.34 -4.43 7.89
C GLY A 50 -6.35 -4.34 6.37
N ILE A 51 -5.80 -3.26 5.84
CA ILE A 51 -5.70 -3.06 4.40
C ILE A 51 -4.55 -3.88 3.81
N THR A 52 -4.60 -4.11 2.50
CA THR A 52 -3.50 -4.75 1.76
C THR A 52 -2.74 -3.73 0.92
N SER A 53 -1.48 -4.03 0.60
CA SER A 53 -0.67 -3.22 -0.33
C SER A 53 -1.35 -3.09 -1.69
N GLU A 54 -1.93 -4.19 -2.17
CA GLU A 54 -2.67 -4.28 -3.42
C GLU A 54 -3.87 -3.32 -3.44
N ALA A 55 -4.62 -3.22 -2.34
CA ALA A 55 -5.77 -2.30 -2.25
C ALA A 55 -5.34 -0.83 -2.33
N LEU A 56 -4.24 -0.46 -1.65
CA LEU A 56 -3.70 0.90 -1.75
C LEU A 56 -3.11 1.20 -3.13
N LEU A 57 -2.41 0.23 -3.73
CA LEU A 57 -1.89 0.37 -5.09
C LEU A 57 -3.03 0.57 -6.10
N ALA A 58 -4.13 -0.18 -5.98
CA ALA A 58 -5.30 -0.01 -6.84
C ALA A 58 -5.89 1.40 -6.73
N ILE A 59 -5.97 1.96 -5.51
CA ILE A 59 -6.42 3.35 -5.30
C ILE A 59 -5.46 4.33 -5.98
N LEU A 60 -4.14 4.15 -5.81
CA LEU A 60 -3.13 5.03 -6.39
C LEU A 60 -3.11 4.97 -7.93
N ILE A 61 -3.25 3.77 -8.51
CA ILE A 61 -3.37 3.56 -9.96
C ILE A 61 -4.58 4.32 -10.47
N HIS A 62 -5.78 4.04 -9.94
CA HIS A 62 -7.01 4.68 -10.39
C HIS A 62 -6.94 6.22 -10.26
N ARG A 63 -6.42 6.73 -9.14
CA ARG A 63 -6.25 8.18 -8.94
C ARG A 63 -5.29 8.79 -9.97
N THR A 64 -4.23 8.08 -10.32
CA THR A 64 -3.23 8.53 -11.30
C THR A 64 -3.77 8.44 -12.73
N GLU A 65 -4.60 7.45 -13.06
CA GLU A 65 -5.30 7.36 -14.34
C GLU A 65 -6.24 8.56 -14.54
N VAL A 66 -7.02 8.91 -13.50
CA VAL A 66 -7.89 10.10 -13.52
C VAL A 66 -7.06 11.37 -13.67
N LEU A 67 -5.93 11.48 -12.96
CA LEU A 67 -5.01 12.61 -13.10
C LEU A 67 -4.49 12.73 -14.54
N ASN A 68 -4.02 11.62 -15.11
CA ASN A 68 -3.46 11.58 -16.46
C ASN A 68 -4.52 11.85 -17.53
N SER A 69 -5.75 11.39 -17.34
CA SER A 69 -6.87 11.68 -18.24
C SER A 69 -7.22 13.18 -18.27
N ASN A 70 -7.06 13.89 -17.15
CA ASN A 70 -7.33 15.32 -17.07
C ASN A 70 -6.12 16.17 -17.50
N PHE A 71 -4.92 15.71 -17.17
CA PHE A 71 -3.65 16.40 -17.40
C PHE A 71 -2.59 15.42 -17.90
N PRO A 72 -2.62 15.04 -19.20
CA PRO A 72 -1.70 14.06 -19.73
C PRO A 72 -0.24 14.52 -19.66
N CYS A 73 0.65 13.70 -19.09
CA CYS A 73 2.09 13.93 -19.15
C CYS A 73 2.90 12.63 -19.02
N ALA A 74 4.16 12.67 -19.46
CA ALA A 74 5.04 11.50 -19.46
C ALA A 74 5.36 10.98 -18.05
N GLU A 75 5.42 11.88 -17.05
CA GLU A 75 5.65 11.52 -15.66
C GLU A 75 4.48 10.74 -15.08
N ASN A 76 3.25 11.09 -15.44
CA ASN A 76 2.05 10.36 -15.02
C ASN A 76 2.01 8.95 -15.64
N GLU A 77 2.37 8.83 -16.92
CA GLU A 77 2.49 7.52 -17.60
C GLU A 77 3.57 6.66 -16.93
N ALA A 78 4.75 7.22 -16.66
CA ALA A 78 5.82 6.50 -15.97
C ALA A 78 5.42 6.07 -14.55
N ALA A 79 4.67 6.91 -13.83
CA ALA A 79 4.13 6.56 -12.51
C ALA A 79 3.13 5.39 -12.61
N LEU A 80 2.23 5.41 -13.59
CA LEU A 80 1.28 4.32 -13.84
C LEU A 80 1.98 3.00 -14.15
N ASP A 81 3.02 3.02 -15.00
CA ASP A 81 3.79 1.82 -15.32
C ASP A 81 4.44 1.23 -14.07
N GLY A 82 5.05 2.08 -13.22
CA GLY A 82 5.67 1.64 -11.97
C GLY A 82 4.66 1.06 -10.96
N LEU A 83 3.52 1.72 -10.79
CA LEU A 83 2.46 1.27 -9.90
C LEU A 83 1.86 -0.07 -10.37
N ASN A 84 1.61 -0.23 -11.67
CA ASN A 84 1.10 -1.48 -12.24
C ASN A 84 2.11 -2.62 -12.12
N GLN A 85 3.40 -2.35 -12.33
CA GLN A 85 4.45 -3.36 -12.10
C GLN A 85 4.50 -3.82 -10.64
N ALA A 86 4.37 -2.90 -9.69
CA ALA A 86 4.32 -3.23 -8.28
C ALA A 86 3.09 -4.09 -7.94
N LEU A 87 1.90 -3.73 -8.43
CA LEU A 87 0.67 -4.50 -8.22
C LEU A 87 0.81 -5.92 -8.77
N ASN A 88 1.25 -6.06 -10.02
CA ASN A 88 1.46 -7.36 -10.66
C ASN A 88 2.46 -8.24 -9.89
N ALA A 89 3.49 -7.65 -9.29
CA ALA A 89 4.45 -8.37 -8.47
C ALA A 89 3.83 -8.93 -7.18
N PHE A 90 2.98 -8.13 -6.51
CA PHE A 90 2.25 -8.59 -5.33
C PHE A 90 1.23 -9.69 -5.68
N GLU A 91 0.45 -9.52 -6.74
CA GLU A 91 -0.50 -10.52 -7.21
C GLU A 91 0.20 -11.83 -7.61
N SER A 92 1.33 -11.74 -8.32
CA SER A 92 2.13 -12.92 -8.71
C SER A 92 2.64 -13.69 -7.48
N ARG A 93 3.06 -12.97 -6.42
CA ARG A 93 3.47 -13.59 -5.16
C ARG A 93 2.29 -14.31 -4.51
N THR A 94 1.12 -13.70 -4.47
CA THR A 94 -0.10 -14.31 -3.92
C THR A 94 -0.49 -15.54 -4.72
N GLN A 95 -0.52 -15.47 -6.05
CA GLN A 95 -0.82 -16.61 -6.92
C GLN A 95 0.16 -17.76 -6.74
N ASN A 96 1.48 -17.49 -6.69
CA ASN A 96 2.48 -18.51 -6.43
C ASN A 96 2.22 -19.27 -5.11
N ARG A 97 1.79 -18.54 -4.07
CA ARG A 97 1.44 -19.15 -2.79
C ARG A 97 0.15 -19.96 -2.87
N ILE A 98 -0.83 -19.54 -3.66
CA ILE A 98 -2.06 -20.31 -3.94
C ILE A 98 -1.70 -21.62 -4.64
N ASP A 99 -0.89 -21.55 -5.70
CA ASP A 99 -0.48 -22.71 -6.50
C ASP A 99 0.27 -23.75 -5.65
N ARG A 100 1.01 -23.28 -4.65
CA ARG A 100 1.73 -24.12 -3.68
C ARG A 100 0.88 -24.58 -2.50
N GLY A 101 -0.37 -24.11 -2.40
CA GLY A 101 -1.30 -24.43 -1.31
C GLY A 101 -0.95 -23.78 0.04
N VAL A 102 -0.10 -22.74 0.06
CA VAL A 102 0.42 -22.06 1.27
C VAL A 102 0.00 -20.58 1.36
N GLU A 103 -0.96 -20.16 0.54
CA GLU A 103 -1.57 -18.83 0.66
C GLU A 103 -2.27 -18.70 2.01
N GLY A 104 -2.11 -17.55 2.66
CA GLY A 104 -2.74 -17.28 3.95
C GLY A 104 -2.21 -18.09 5.14
N GLU A 105 -1.06 -18.77 5.02
CA GLU A 105 -0.39 -19.47 6.13
C GLU A 105 1.05 -18.97 6.31
N ASN A 106 1.66 -19.10 7.49
CA ASN A 106 3.08 -18.77 7.68
C ASN A 106 4.03 -19.92 7.25
N LYS A 107 3.74 -20.57 6.12
CA LYS A 107 4.55 -21.64 5.53
C LYS A 107 5.27 -21.11 4.29
N LEU A 108 6.56 -21.44 4.18
CA LEU A 108 7.40 -21.05 3.06
C LEU A 108 6.93 -21.67 1.77
#